data_AF-A0A1B6ES31-F1
#
_entry.id   AF-A0A1B6ES31-F1
#
_cell.length_a   1.000
_cell.length_b   1.000
_cell.length_c   1.000
_cell.angle_alpha   90.00
_cell.angle_beta   90.00
_cell.angle_gamma   90.00
#
_symmetry.space_group_name_H-M   'P 1'
#
loop_
_entity.id
_entity.type
_entity.pdbx_description
1 polymer ?
#
loop_
_entity_poly.entity_id
_entity_poly.type
_entity_poly.pdbx_seq_one_letter_code
_entity_poly.pdbx_strand_id
1 'polypeptide(L)'
;SSVFQQPHQKQNRLDPEYLPSPIHVMEEDQAANTGIFSTEERGGLPPLVTTSFIVHDGGNANPRFIRSTMYSVAATKELKKQSYLPFALIISPMAMLRPEEKALPVIDCRSKGPV
;
A
#
# COMPACT_ATOMS: atom_id res chain seq x y z
N SER A 1 8.18 -49.01 -30.67
CA SER A 1 7.56 -47.68 -30.46
C SER A 1 7.92 -47.20 -29.07
N SER A 2 8.93 -46.34 -28.96
CA SER A 2 9.46 -45.84 -27.69
C SER A 2 8.58 -44.72 -27.16
N VAL A 3 8.09 -44.88 -25.94
CA VAL A 3 7.31 -43.88 -25.20
C VAL A 3 8.25 -42.78 -24.74
N PHE A 4 8.05 -41.56 -25.23
CA PHE A 4 8.73 -40.36 -24.72
C PHE A 4 8.14 -40.01 -23.35
N GLN A 5 8.93 -40.24 -22.30
CA GLN A 5 8.60 -39.82 -20.93
C GLN A 5 8.96 -38.33 -20.77
N GLN A 6 7.96 -37.48 -20.58
CA GLN A 6 8.18 -36.06 -20.30
C GLN A 6 8.86 -35.89 -18.92
N PRO A 7 9.93 -35.07 -18.81
CA PRO A 7 10.53 -34.76 -17.52
C PRO A 7 9.53 -33.94 -16.72
N HIS A 8 9.11 -34.49 -15.58
CA HIS A 8 8.31 -33.76 -14.60
C HIS A 8 9.17 -32.59 -14.09
N GLN A 9 8.79 -31.37 -14.44
CA GLN A 9 9.34 -30.18 -13.78
C GLN A 9 9.06 -30.32 -12.29
N LYS A 10 10.14 -30.53 -11.52
CA LYS A 10 10.09 -30.39 -10.06
C LYS A 10 9.51 -29.01 -9.77
N GLN A 11 8.28 -28.96 -9.25
CA GLN A 11 7.80 -27.77 -8.58
C GLN A 11 8.85 -27.43 -7.53
N ASN A 12 9.58 -26.32 -7.73
CA ASN A 12 10.36 -25.67 -6.68
C ASN A 12 9.36 -25.26 -5.58
N ARG A 13 9.02 -26.21 -4.71
CA ARG A 13 8.32 -25.94 -3.47
C ARG A 13 9.28 -25.09 -2.65
N LEU A 14 8.94 -23.82 -2.49
CA LEU A 14 9.62 -22.92 -1.58
C LEU A 14 9.62 -23.59 -0.21
N ASP A 15 10.79 -23.79 0.39
CA ASP A 15 10.89 -24.34 1.73
C ASP A 15 10.31 -23.32 2.71
N PRO A 16 9.27 -23.67 3.49
CA PRO A 16 8.69 -22.78 4.48
C PRO A 16 9.70 -22.22 5.48
N GLU A 17 10.82 -22.92 5.74
CA GLU A 17 11.87 -22.45 6.65
C GLU A 17 12.62 -21.21 6.15
N TYR A 18 12.60 -20.94 4.83
CA TYR A 18 13.24 -19.74 4.24
C TYR A 18 12.24 -18.61 3.96
N LEU A 19 10.97 -18.76 4.34
CA LEU A 19 9.98 -17.68 4.20
C LEU A 19 10.08 -16.72 5.40
N PRO A 20 10.07 -15.39 5.16
CA PRO A 20 10.03 -14.43 6.26
C PRO A 20 8.73 -14.58 7.05
N SER A 21 8.84 -14.58 8.38
CA SER A 21 7.68 -14.65 9.27
C SER A 21 6.83 -13.36 9.15
N PRO A 22 5.51 -13.45 8.97
CA PRO A 22 4.63 -12.28 8.93
C PRO A 22 4.73 -11.41 10.18
N ILE A 23 4.91 -12.02 11.35
CA ILE A 23 5.05 -11.30 12.62
C ILE A 23 6.35 -10.49 12.63
N HIS A 24 7.44 -11.10 12.15
CA HIS A 24 8.73 -10.42 12.07
C HIS A 24 8.67 -9.21 11.14
N VAL A 25 8.02 -9.34 9.98
CA VAL A 25 7.82 -8.22 9.04
C VAL A 25 7.02 -7.08 9.69
N MET A 26 5.99 -7.41 10.49
CA MET A 26 5.20 -6.40 11.22
C MET A 26 6.03 -5.69 12.30
N GLU A 27 6.86 -6.43 13.04
CA GLU A 27 7.74 -5.88 14.08
C GLU A 27 8.83 -4.98 13.49
N GLU A 28 9.45 -5.39 12.38
CA GLU A 28 10.45 -4.60 11.66
C GLU A 28 9.85 -3.30 11.13
N ASP A 29 8.69 -3.37 10.47
CA ASP A 29 8.00 -2.17 9.99
C ASP A 29 7.61 -1.24 11.14
N GLN A 30 7.12 -1.81 12.25
CA GLN A 30 6.79 -1.04 13.45
C GLN A 30 8.01 -0.35 14.05
N ALA A 31 9.18 -1.00 14.07
CA ALA A 31 10.41 -0.40 14.58
C ALA A 31 10.95 0.70 13.65
N ALA A 32 10.86 0.50 12.34
CA ALA A 32 11.40 1.43 11.35
C ALA A 32 10.50 2.64 11.08
N ASN A 33 9.18 2.44 11.09
CA ASN A 33 8.20 3.40 10.56
C ASN A 33 7.23 3.93 11.64
N THR A 34 7.58 3.79 12.92
CA THR A 34 6.88 4.48 14.01
C THR A 34 7.13 5.99 13.96
N GLY A 35 6.21 6.78 14.53
CA GLY A 35 6.33 8.24 14.60
C GLY A 35 5.48 8.97 13.57
N ILE A 36 6.06 9.98 12.90
CA ILE A 36 5.36 10.85 11.96
C ILE A 36 5.60 10.38 10.52
N PHE A 37 4.52 10.15 9.80
CA PHE A 37 4.52 9.94 8.35
C PHE A 37 4.04 11.21 7.65
N SER A 38 4.90 11.85 6.86
CA SER A 38 4.50 12.98 5.99
C SER A 38 4.00 12.47 4.65
N THR A 39 2.89 13.03 4.17
CA THR A 39 2.27 12.68 2.89
C THR A 39 2.71 13.59 1.74
N GLU A 40 3.79 14.34 1.88
CA GLU A 40 4.31 15.23 0.83
C GLU A 40 4.93 14.48 -0.37
N GLU A 41 5.47 13.29 -0.15
CA GLU A 41 6.17 12.52 -1.18
C GLU A 41 5.20 11.88 -2.19
N ARG A 42 5.40 12.17 -3.48
CA ARG A 42 4.65 11.51 -4.55
C ARG A 42 5.02 10.03 -4.60
N GLY A 43 4.03 9.16 -4.40
CA GLY A 43 4.25 7.71 -4.39
C GLY A 43 4.92 7.22 -3.10
N GLY A 44 4.94 8.05 -2.04
CA GLY A 44 5.43 7.67 -0.73
C GLY A 44 4.69 6.44 -0.21
N LEU A 45 5.46 5.47 0.29
CA LEU A 45 4.92 4.21 0.82
C LEU A 45 4.47 4.43 2.27
N PRO A 46 3.18 4.30 2.59
CA PRO A 46 2.73 4.43 3.97
C PRO A 46 3.17 3.20 4.78
N PRO A 47 3.37 3.37 6.10
CA PRO A 47 3.64 2.25 7.00
C PRO A 47 2.52 1.21 6.94
N LEU A 48 2.80 -0.02 7.35
CA LEU A 48 1.80 -1.09 7.40
C LEU A 48 0.62 -0.71 8.30
N VAL A 49 -0.53 -1.34 8.06
CA VAL A 49 -1.75 -1.11 8.89
C VAL A 49 -1.57 -1.58 10.34
N THR A 50 -0.57 -2.44 10.59
CA THR A 50 -0.17 -2.91 11.91
C THR A 50 0.73 -1.93 12.65
N THR A 51 1.27 -0.93 11.94
CA THR A 51 2.22 0.03 12.51
C THR A 51 1.48 1.24 13.07
N SER A 52 1.80 1.60 14.30
CA SER A 52 1.30 2.81 14.95
C SER A 52 2.14 4.03 14.54
N PHE A 53 1.52 4.93 13.77
CA PHE A 53 2.10 6.22 13.34
C PHE A 53 1.04 7.33 13.32
N ILE A 54 1.49 8.58 13.30
CA ILE A 54 0.71 9.81 13.16
C ILE A 54 0.95 10.35 11.74
N VAL A 55 -0.08 10.82 11.05
CA VAL A 55 0.08 11.38 9.70
C VAL A 55 0.08 12.90 9.75
N HIS A 56 1.06 13.48 9.07
CA HIS A 56 1.06 14.88 8.70
C HIS A 56 0.64 15.01 7.23
N ASP A 57 -0.45 15.73 7.01
CA ASP A 57 -0.93 16.04 5.66
C ASP A 57 -0.01 17.08 5.01
N GLY A 58 0.67 16.67 3.94
CA GLY A 58 1.61 17.45 3.15
C GLY A 58 1.19 17.60 1.69
N GLY A 59 -0.04 17.20 1.33
CA GLY A 59 -0.60 17.35 -0.01
C GLY A 59 -1.20 16.08 -0.62
N ASN A 60 -0.78 14.89 -0.19
CA ASN A 60 -1.47 13.63 -0.56
C ASN A 60 -2.42 13.18 0.55
N ALA A 61 -3.46 12.46 0.18
CA ALA A 61 -4.45 11.98 1.13
C ALA A 61 -3.86 11.04 2.19
N ASN A 62 -4.30 11.20 3.43
CA ASN A 62 -3.90 10.35 4.56
C ASN A 62 -4.20 8.86 4.26
N PRO A 63 -3.25 7.93 4.51
CA PRO A 63 -3.43 6.49 4.27
C PRO A 63 -4.53 5.82 5.10
N ARG A 64 -5.14 6.52 6.06
CA ARG A 64 -6.38 6.08 6.73
C ARG A 64 -7.58 6.16 5.80
N PHE A 65 -7.63 7.15 4.91
CA PHE A 65 -8.71 7.33 3.96
C PHE A 65 -8.52 6.50 2.69
N ILE A 66 -7.28 6.34 2.22
CA ILE A 66 -7.01 5.64 0.97
C ILE A 66 -5.70 4.86 1.01
N ARG A 67 -5.75 3.59 0.61
CA ARG A 67 -4.56 2.76 0.33
C ARG A 67 -4.64 2.15 -1.05
N SER A 68 -3.48 1.93 -1.66
CA SER A 68 -3.37 1.28 -2.97
C SER A 68 -2.61 -0.03 -2.86
N THR A 69 -2.92 -0.97 -3.75
CA THR A 69 -2.09 -2.18 -3.94
C THR A 69 -0.69 -1.84 -4.47
N MET A 70 -0.52 -0.67 -5.11
CA MET A 70 0.78 -0.14 -5.54
C MET A 70 0.79 1.39 -5.56
N TYR A 71 1.88 1.98 -5.10
CA TYR A 71 2.08 3.45 -5.07
C TYR A 71 2.89 3.96 -6.27
N SER A 72 3.47 3.04 -7.06
CA SER A 72 4.07 3.32 -8.36
C SER A 72 3.41 2.42 -9.40
N VAL A 73 2.71 3.03 -10.36
CA VAL A 73 1.97 2.32 -11.40
C VAL A 73 2.84 2.20 -12.64
N ALA A 74 2.86 1.01 -13.24
CA ALA A 74 3.54 0.77 -14.52
C ALA A 74 3.10 1.80 -15.58
N ALA A 75 4.07 2.50 -16.18
CA ALA A 75 3.81 3.60 -17.11
C ALA A 75 3.13 3.16 -18.42
N THR A 76 3.28 1.90 -18.82
CA THR A 76 2.75 1.38 -20.09
C THR A 76 1.74 0.26 -19.88
N LYS A 77 0.82 0.12 -20.84
CA LYS A 77 -0.23 -0.91 -20.82
C LYS A 77 0.36 -2.32 -20.93
N GLU A 78 1.44 -2.45 -21.68
CA GLU A 78 2.17 -3.69 -21.92
C GLU A 78 2.80 -4.17 -20.62
N LEU A 79 3.49 -3.28 -19.89
CA LEU A 79 4.10 -3.61 -18.60
C LEU A 79 3.03 -3.97 -17.56
N LYS A 80 1.88 -3.29 -17.56
CA LYS A 80 0.75 -3.65 -16.69
C LYS A 80 0.16 -5.03 -17.01
N LYS A 81 0.08 -5.40 -18.29
CA LYS A 81 -0.39 -6.75 -18.70
C LYS A 81 0.61 -7.84 -18.33
N GLN A 82 1.90 -7.55 -18.44
CA GLN A 82 2.97 -8.51 -18.15
C GLN A 82 3.23 -8.69 -16.65
N SER A 83 2.99 -7.67 -15.82
CA SER A 83 3.25 -7.76 -14.38
C SER A 83 2.23 -8.64 -13.65
N TYR A 84 1.03 -8.80 -14.21
CA TYR A 84 -0.12 -9.45 -13.56
C TYR A 84 -0.49 -8.86 -12.19
N LEU A 85 0.04 -7.68 -11.84
CA LEU A 85 -0.24 -7.03 -10.58
C LEU A 85 -1.59 -6.27 -10.66
N PRO A 86 -2.55 -6.56 -9.78
CA PRO A 86 -3.79 -5.79 -9.74
C PRO A 86 -3.50 -4.38 -9.23
N PHE A 87 -4.05 -3.39 -9.92
CA PHE A 87 -4.11 -2.01 -9.41
C PHE A 87 -5.51 -1.78 -8.83
N ALA A 88 -5.58 -1.63 -7.51
CA ALA A 88 -6.82 -1.41 -6.78
C ALA A 88 -6.61 -0.42 -5.64
N LEU A 89 -7.70 0.25 -5.25
CA LEU A 89 -7.75 1.21 -4.16
C LEU A 89 -8.73 0.72 -3.09
N ILE A 90 -8.33 0.86 -1.83
CA ILE A 90 -9.17 0.67 -0.66
C ILE A 90 -9.45 2.08 -0.12
N ILE A 91 -10.72 2.49 -0.13
CA ILE A 91 -11.13 3.84 0.25
C ILE A 91 -12.09 3.75 1.43
N SER A 92 -11.77 4.47 2.49
CA SER A 92 -12.53 4.61 3.73
C SER A 92 -12.80 6.09 3.98
N PRO A 93 -13.81 6.69 3.34
CA PRO A 93 -13.99 8.16 3.35
C PRO A 93 -14.14 8.74 4.76
N MET A 94 -14.82 8.01 5.65
CA MET A 94 -15.11 8.42 7.03
C MET A 94 -14.19 7.70 8.04
N ALA A 95 -12.96 7.38 7.64
CA ALA A 95 -11.99 6.77 8.55
C ALA A 95 -11.72 7.70 9.75
N MET A 96 -11.68 7.12 10.94
CA MET A 96 -11.37 7.87 12.15
C MET A 96 -9.89 8.27 12.16
N LEU A 97 -9.65 9.57 12.30
CA LEU A 97 -8.32 10.12 12.53
C LEU A 97 -7.91 9.91 14.00
N ARG A 98 -6.61 9.82 14.26
CA ARG A 98 -6.11 9.87 15.63
C ARG A 98 -6.29 11.29 16.21
N PRO A 99 -6.42 11.44 17.53
CA PRO A 99 -6.52 12.75 18.16
C PRO A 99 -5.36 13.71 17.85
N GLU A 100 -4.18 13.16 17.59
CA GLU A 100 -2.96 13.92 17.26
C GLU A 100 -2.91 14.37 15.80
N GLU A 101 -3.76 13.82 14.93
CA GLU A 101 -3.80 14.16 13.51
C GLU A 101 -4.67 15.39 13.26
N LYS A 102 -4.29 16.19 12.25
CA LYS A 102 -5.03 17.38 11.87
C LYS A 102 -6.42 17.00 11.34
N ALA A 103 -7.46 17.59 11.92
CA ALA A 103 -8.83 17.43 11.45
C ALA A 103 -9.01 17.96 10.01
N LEU A 104 -9.92 17.33 9.26
CA LEU A 104 -10.27 17.75 7.90
C LEU A 104 -10.85 19.18 7.91
N PRO A 105 -10.34 20.10 7.07
CA PRO A 105 -10.87 21.45 7.00
C PRO A 105 -12.25 21.45 6.33
N VAL A 106 -13.17 22.24 6.89
CA VAL A 106 -14.47 22.52 6.26
C VAL A 106 -14.33 23.78 5.42
N ILE A 107 -14.58 23.67 4.11
CA ILE A 107 -14.49 24.78 3.17
C ILE A 107 -15.90 25.28 2.84
N ASP A 108 -16.19 26.55 3.16
CA ASP A 108 -17.42 27.23 2.76
C ASP A 108 -17.25 27.86 1.37
N CYS A 109 -17.85 27.25 0.35
CA CYS A 109 -17.75 27.69 -1.02
C CYS A 109 -18.82 28.72 -1.45
N ARG A 110 -19.69 29.18 -0.53
CA ARG A 110 -20.74 30.20 -0.76
C ARG A 110 -21.51 30.01 -2.08
N SER A 111 -21.99 31.11 -2.67
CA SER A 111 -22.94 31.12 -3.79
C SER A 111 -22.41 30.58 -5.12
N LYS A 112 -21.09 30.41 -5.27
CA LYS A 112 -20.49 29.85 -6.48
C LYS A 112 -20.28 28.34 -6.41
N GLY A 113 -20.38 27.74 -5.22
CA GLY A 113 -20.05 26.33 -5.01
C GLY A 113 -18.54 26.07 -5.10
N PRO A 114 -18.10 24.82 -4.87
CA PRO A 114 -16.72 24.44 -5.17
C PRO A 114 -16.43 24.73 -6.64
N VAL A 115 -15.20 25.15 -6.95
CA VAL A 115 -14.73 25.40 -8.32
C VAL A 115 -14.95 24.18 -9.20
#